data_AF-A0A2N6C2S4-F1
#
_entry.id   AF-A0A2N6C2S4-F1
#
_cell.length_a   1.000
_cell.length_b   1.000
_cell.length_c   1.000
_cell.angle_alpha   90.00
_cell.angle_beta   90.00
_cell.angle_gamma   90.00
#
_symmetry.space_group_name_H-M   'P 1'
#
loop_
_entity.id
_entity.type
_entity.pdbx_description
1 polymer ?
#
loop_
_entity_poly.entity_id
_entity_poly.type
_entity_poly.pdbx_seq_one_letter_code
_entity_poly.pdbx_strand_id
1 'polypeptide(L)'
;MADLAENLADYADQKEVIFSKTARGELEKIFSKATAEFNAAVQTIRMRQKSLIIDVTAMESQLDALEIEYRRNYFNRLENVGGGGRLDAFYPAVLKDLERIGDHSYNIAEYFSKL
;
A
#
# COMPACT_ATOMS: atom_id res chain seq x y z
N MET A 1 4.79 -8.74 7.25
CA MET A 1 3.79 -7.68 7.52
C MET A 1 4.20 -6.78 8.68
N ALA A 2 4.56 -7.31 9.85
CA ALA A 2 5.05 -6.48 10.97
C ALA A 2 6.29 -5.66 10.59
N ASP A 3 7.29 -6.29 9.98
CA ASP A 3 8.51 -5.62 9.52
C ASP A 3 8.25 -4.52 8.47
N LEU A 4 7.19 -4.70 7.65
CA LEU A 4 6.79 -3.67 6.66
C LEU A 4 6.12 -2.47 7.36
N ALA A 5 5.35 -2.71 8.41
CA ALA A 5 4.78 -1.64 9.23
C ALA A 5 5.86 -0.90 10.04
N GLU A 6 6.91 -1.60 10.46
CA GLU A 6 8.10 -1.02 11.08
C GLU A 6 8.84 -0.10 10.11
N ASN A 7 9.11 -0.55 8.88
CA ASN A 7 9.70 0.30 7.83
C ASN A 7 8.89 1.59 7.61
N LEU A 8 7.56 1.48 7.54
CA LEU A 8 6.66 2.63 7.39
C LEU A 8 6.74 3.61 8.57
N ALA A 9 6.86 3.09 9.80
CA ALA A 9 7.03 3.92 10.98
C ALA A 9 8.40 4.64 10.98
N ASP A 10 9.47 3.96 10.58
CA ASP A 10 10.80 4.55 10.43
C ASP A 10 10.80 5.66 9.37
N TYR A 11 10.08 5.47 8.25
CA TYR A 11 9.91 6.53 7.25
C TYR A 11 9.13 7.73 7.80
N ALA A 12 8.07 7.48 8.59
CA ALA A 12 7.26 8.54 9.16
C ALA A 12 8.00 9.41 10.19
N ASP A 13 9.03 8.87 10.86
CA ASP A 13 9.83 9.60 11.85
C ASP A 13 10.92 10.49 11.23
N GLN A 14 11.18 10.37 9.91
CA GLN A 14 12.16 11.22 9.22
C GLN A 14 11.66 12.67 9.08
N LYS A 15 12.11 13.53 10.00
CA LYS A 15 11.72 14.95 10.12
C LYS A 15 12.04 15.83 8.90
N GLU A 16 12.89 15.35 7.99
CA GLU A 16 13.30 16.08 6.77
C GLU A 16 12.43 15.80 5.54
N VAL A 17 11.48 14.86 5.65
CA VAL A 17 10.61 14.46 4.56
C VAL A 17 9.38 15.36 4.48
N ILE A 18 9.26 16.13 3.39
CA ILE A 18 8.09 16.97 3.13
C ILE A 18 7.37 16.45 1.87
N PHE A 19 6.29 15.70 2.08
CA PHE A 19 5.40 15.32 0.99
C PHE A 19 4.56 16.51 0.52
N SER A 20 4.37 16.61 -0.80
CA SER A 20 3.35 17.50 -1.37
C SER A 20 1.96 17.09 -0.90
N LYS A 21 1.00 18.02 -0.91
CA LYS A 21 -0.40 17.73 -0.57
C LYS A 21 -0.97 16.57 -1.40
N THR A 22 -0.62 16.52 -2.69
CA THR A 22 -1.01 15.44 -3.60
C THR A 22 -0.40 14.09 -3.18
N ALA A 23 0.91 14.04 -2.93
CA ALA A 23 1.60 12.83 -2.52
C ALA A 23 1.07 12.30 -1.17
N ARG A 24 0.75 13.20 -0.23
CA ARG A 24 0.11 12.81 1.04
C ARG A 24 -1.27 12.18 0.82
N GLY A 25 -2.10 12.76 -0.03
CA GLY A 25 -3.42 12.19 -0.35
C GLY A 25 -3.34 10.82 -1.05
N GLU A 26 -2.34 10.63 -1.91
CA GLU A 26 -2.04 9.34 -2.54
C GLU A 26 -1.66 8.29 -1.47
N LEU A 27 -0.75 8.64 -0.54
CA LEU A 27 -0.34 7.78 0.57
C LEU A 27 -1.50 7.43 1.52
N GLU A 28 -2.32 8.40 1.89
CA GLU A 28 -3.50 8.17 2.73
C GLU A 28 -4.47 7.18 2.07
N LYS A 29 -4.69 7.31 0.76
CA LYS A 29 -5.60 6.44 0.02
C LYS A 29 -5.07 5.02 -0.08
N ILE A 30 -3.81 4.83 -0.47
CA ILE A 30 -3.22 3.49 -0.62
C ILE A 30 -3.05 2.81 0.75
N PHE A 31 -2.71 3.56 1.80
CA PHE A 31 -2.70 3.07 3.18
C PHE A 31 -4.07 2.56 3.63
N SER A 32 -5.12 3.36 3.38
CA SER A 32 -6.50 2.96 3.72
C SER A 32 -6.91 1.68 2.98
N LYS A 33 -6.46 1.49 1.74
CA LYS A 33 -6.76 0.30 0.94
C LYS A 33 -6.01 -0.93 1.45
N ALA A 34 -4.71 -0.83 1.70
CA ALA A 34 -3.93 -1.92 2.28
C ALA A 34 -4.50 -2.37 3.65
N THR A 35 -4.91 -1.40 4.48
CA THR A 35 -5.53 -1.69 5.78
C THR A 35 -6.90 -2.37 5.63
N ALA A 36 -7.71 -1.94 4.66
CA ALA A 36 -9.00 -2.56 4.39
C ALA A 36 -8.84 -4.01 3.92
N GLU A 37 -7.86 -4.27 3.05
CA GLU A 37 -7.56 -5.61 2.54
C GLU A 37 -7.06 -6.54 3.65
N PHE A 38 -6.15 -6.05 4.50
CA PHE A 38 -5.71 -6.77 5.69
C PHE A 38 -6.89 -7.16 6.60
N ASN A 39 -7.80 -6.22 6.87
CA ASN A 39 -8.98 -6.49 7.68
C ASN A 39 -9.91 -7.52 7.01
N ALA A 40 -10.10 -7.43 5.69
CA ALA A 40 -10.89 -8.40 4.94
C ALA A 40 -10.26 -9.81 5.00
N ALA A 41 -8.95 -9.92 4.87
CA ALA A 41 -8.23 -11.19 5.03
C ALA A 41 -8.45 -11.79 6.43
N VAL A 42 -8.34 -10.99 7.49
CA VAL A 42 -8.63 -11.43 8.87
C VAL A 42 -10.07 -11.92 9.02
N GLN A 43 -11.05 -11.26 8.40
CA GLN A 43 -12.44 -11.71 8.42
C GLN A 43 -12.64 -13.04 7.69
N THR A 44 -11.99 -13.23 6.53
CA THR A 44 -12.03 -14.50 5.79
C THR A 44 -11.54 -15.67 6.65
N ILE A 45 -10.45 -15.48 7.41
CA ILE A 45 -9.93 -16.48 8.35
C ILE A 45 -10.95 -16.79 9.45
N ARG A 46 -11.56 -15.77 10.06
CA ARG A 46 -12.50 -15.93 11.17
C ARG A 46 -13.79 -16.62 10.75
N MET A 47 -14.33 -16.27 9.59
CA MET A 47 -15.64 -16.74 9.13
C MET A 47 -15.55 -18.02 8.30
N ARG A 48 -14.35 -18.39 7.81
CA ARG A 48 -14.12 -19.49 6.85
C ARG A 48 -15.05 -19.42 5.63
N GLN A 49 -15.42 -18.21 5.23
CA GLN A 49 -16.34 -17.98 4.12
C GLN A 49 -15.57 -17.79 2.83
N LYS A 50 -15.70 -18.75 1.91
CA LYS A 50 -15.08 -18.68 0.59
C LYS A 50 -15.58 -17.51 -0.25
N SER A 51 -16.79 -17.00 -0.02
CA SER A 51 -17.32 -15.84 -0.77
C SER A 51 -16.51 -14.56 -0.55
N LEU A 52 -15.87 -14.40 0.61
CA LEU A 52 -15.05 -13.23 0.93
C LEU A 52 -13.74 -13.20 0.13
N ILE A 53 -13.31 -14.31 -0.48
CA ILE A 53 -12.07 -14.33 -1.27
C ILE A 53 -12.17 -13.49 -2.55
N ILE A 54 -13.36 -13.46 -3.17
CA ILE A 54 -13.60 -12.70 -4.40
C ILE A 54 -13.39 -11.21 -4.13
N ASP A 55 -13.87 -10.75 -2.98
CA ASP A 55 -13.71 -9.36 -2.55
C ASP A 55 -12.25 -9.03 -2.28
N VAL A 56 -11.51 -9.92 -1.59
CA VAL A 56 -10.07 -9.71 -1.32
C VAL A 56 -9.25 -9.69 -2.62
N THR A 57 -9.50 -10.59 -3.57
CA THR A 57 -8.84 -10.55 -4.89
C THR A 57 -9.09 -9.24 -5.63
N ALA A 58 -10.32 -8.73 -5.60
CA ALA A 58 -10.62 -7.45 -6.23
C ALA A 58 -9.94 -6.27 -5.52
N MET A 59 -9.74 -6.36 -4.20
CA MET A 59 -9.01 -5.36 -3.42
C MET A 59 -7.51 -5.37 -3.73
N GLU A 60 -6.91 -6.56 -3.83
CA GLU A 60 -5.49 -6.74 -4.22
C GLU A 60 -5.21 -6.08 -5.56
N SER A 61 -6.03 -6.37 -6.57
CA SER A 61 -5.83 -5.81 -7.92
C SER A 61 -6.03 -4.29 -7.97
N GLN A 62 -6.88 -3.75 -7.08
CA GLN A 62 -6.99 -2.29 -6.91
C GLN A 62 -5.75 -1.70 -6.24
N LEU A 63 -5.16 -2.40 -5.28
CA LEU A 63 -3.99 -1.93 -4.56
C LEU A 63 -2.75 -1.89 -5.47
N ASP A 64 -2.53 -2.93 -6.27
CA ASP A 64 -1.47 -2.98 -7.29
C ASP A 64 -1.63 -1.85 -8.33
N ALA A 65 -2.85 -1.65 -8.84
CA ALA A 65 -3.13 -0.58 -9.78
C ALA A 65 -2.82 0.82 -9.19
N LEU A 66 -3.12 1.04 -7.90
CA LEU A 66 -2.80 2.30 -7.21
C LEU A 66 -1.29 2.47 -7.00
N GLU A 67 -0.55 1.41 -6.66
CA GLU A 67 0.91 1.45 -6.57
C GLU A 67 1.52 1.92 -7.90
N ILE A 68 1.09 1.31 -9.01
CA ILE A 68 1.59 1.62 -10.35
C ILE A 68 1.25 3.06 -10.74
N GLU A 69 0.02 3.51 -10.48
CA GLU A 69 -0.43 4.87 -10.74
C GLU A 69 0.40 5.88 -9.95
N TYR A 70 0.56 5.68 -8.64
CA TYR A 70 1.23 6.62 -7.75
C TYR A 70 2.74 6.65 -7.95
N ARG A 71 3.35 5.52 -8.33
CA ARG A 71 4.73 5.48 -8.76
C ARG A 71 4.94 6.29 -10.04
N ARG A 72 4.03 6.19 -11.02
CA ARG A 72 4.08 7.03 -12.23
C ARG A 72 3.93 8.51 -11.89
N ASN A 73 2.98 8.86 -11.02
CA ASN A 73 2.77 10.24 -10.60
C ASN A 73 4.02 10.80 -9.88
N TYR A 74 4.71 9.97 -9.08
CA TYR A 74 5.99 10.33 -8.47
C TYR A 74 7.06 10.66 -9.50
N PHE A 75 7.25 9.84 -10.54
CA PHE A 75 8.21 10.13 -11.61
C PHE A 75 7.85 11.40 -12.39
N ASN A 76 6.59 11.60 -12.73
CA ASN A 76 6.13 12.83 -13.39
C ASN A 76 6.44 14.07 -12.53
N ARG A 77 6.31 13.98 -11.19
CA ARG A 77 6.68 15.07 -10.29
C ARG A 77 8.20 15.31 -10.29
N LEU A 78 9.02 14.25 -10.28
CA LEU A 78 10.47 14.39 -10.36
C LEU A 78 10.92 15.14 -11.63
N GLU A 79 10.35 14.79 -12.78
CA GLU A 79 10.68 15.39 -14.06
C GLU A 79 10.28 16.88 -14.12
N ASN A 80 9.12 17.24 -13.58
CA ASN A 80 8.58 18.61 -13.65
C ASN A 80 9.19 19.60 -12.64
N VAL A 81 9.82 19.12 -11.56
CA VAL A 81 10.37 19.99 -10.49
C VAL A 81 11.85 20.37 -10.78
N GLY A 82 12.41 19.94 -11.91
CA GLY A 82 13.75 20.34 -12.36
C GLY A 82 14.88 19.94 -11.41
N GLY A 83 14.72 18.81 -10.68
CA GLY A 83 15.72 18.27 -9.77
C GLY A 83 16.00 19.10 -8.50
N GLY A 84 15.34 20.24 -8.29
CA GLY A 84 15.61 21.16 -7.16
C GLY A 84 14.66 21.02 -5.96
N GLY A 85 13.54 20.32 -6.10
CA GLY A 85 12.64 20.03 -4.99
C GLY A 85 13.08 18.77 -4.27
N ARG A 86 13.19 18.81 -2.94
CA ARG A 86 13.32 17.62 -2.09
C ARG A 86 12.06 16.75 -2.23
N LEU A 87 11.96 16.01 -3.33
CA LEU A 87 11.04 14.89 -3.45
C LEU A 87 11.63 13.74 -2.64
N ASP A 88 10.79 13.18 -1.78
CA ASP A 88 11.21 12.11 -0.90
C ASP A 88 11.55 10.85 -1.70
N ALA A 89 12.84 10.49 -1.69
CA ALA A 89 13.36 9.30 -2.34
C ALA A 89 12.74 8.01 -1.78
N PHE A 90 12.15 8.06 -0.57
CA PHE A 90 11.50 6.93 0.06
C PHE A 90 10.05 6.72 -0.41
N TYR A 91 9.45 7.66 -1.12
CA TYR A 91 8.06 7.55 -1.57
C TYR A 91 7.75 6.24 -2.32
N PRO A 92 8.57 5.80 -3.30
CA PRO A 92 8.32 4.51 -3.98
C PRO A 92 8.49 3.29 -3.05
N ALA A 93 9.40 3.36 -2.07
CA ALA A 93 9.59 2.29 -1.10
C ALA A 93 8.37 2.12 -0.20
N VAL A 94 7.82 3.24 0.28
CA VAL A 94 6.57 3.29 1.06
C VAL A 94 5.40 2.68 0.27
N LEU A 95 5.24 3.05 -1.01
CA LEU A 95 4.19 2.47 -1.85
C LEU A 95 4.35 0.95 -1.99
N LYS A 96 5.58 0.48 -2.22
CA LYS A 96 5.85 -0.96 -2.38
C LYS A 96 5.60 -1.73 -1.09
N ASP A 97 5.97 -1.18 0.06
CA ASP A 97 5.72 -1.84 1.35
C ASP A 97 4.21 -1.91 1.68
N LEU A 98 3.43 -0.90 1.27
CA LEU A 98 1.97 -0.95 1.38
C LEU A 98 1.33 -1.99 0.45
N GLU A 99 1.79 -2.09 -0.81
CA GLU A 99 1.34 -3.14 -1.73
C GLU A 99 1.69 -4.54 -1.20
N ARG A 100 2.90 -4.73 -0.66
CA ARG A 100 3.32 -6.01 -0.06
C ARG A 100 2.46 -6.42 1.15
N ILE A 101 2.00 -5.45 1.94
CA ILE A 101 1.04 -5.73 3.02
C ILE A 101 -0.27 -6.29 2.44
N GLY A 102 -0.76 -5.72 1.33
CA GLY A 102 -1.93 -6.24 0.61
C GLY A 102 -1.69 -7.65 0.06
N ASP A 103 -0.65 -7.86 -0.74
CA ASP A 103 -0.30 -9.18 -1.30
C ASP A 103 -0.18 -10.26 -0.22
N HIS A 104 0.49 -9.97 0.90
CA HIS A 104 0.54 -10.91 2.03
C HIS A 104 -0.84 -11.17 2.65
N SER A 105 -1.70 -10.16 2.73
CA SER A 105 -3.08 -10.30 3.20
C SER A 105 -3.90 -11.20 2.27
N TYR A 106 -3.81 -10.96 0.96
CA TYR A 106 -4.42 -11.81 -0.07
C TYR A 106 -3.96 -13.27 0.05
N ASN A 107 -2.65 -13.50 0.10
CA ASN A 107 -2.08 -14.85 0.18
C ASN A 107 -2.58 -15.62 1.41
N ILE A 108 -2.73 -14.96 2.56
CA ILE A 108 -3.29 -15.58 3.77
C ILE A 108 -4.77 -15.90 3.56
N ALA A 109 -5.57 -14.94 3.07
CA ALA A 109 -6.99 -15.16 2.81
C ALA A 109 -7.21 -16.33 1.84
N GLU A 110 -6.40 -16.39 0.78
CA GLU A 110 -6.46 -17.42 -0.25
C GLU A 110 -6.16 -18.81 0.33
N TYR A 111 -5.11 -18.93 1.14
CA TYR A 111 -4.75 -20.19 1.81
C TYR A 111 -5.90 -20.72 2.68
N PHE A 112 -6.49 -19.87 3.53
CA PHE A 112 -7.57 -20.28 4.42
C PHE A 112 -8.89 -20.54 3.69
N SER A 113 -9.12 -19.94 2.52
CA SER A 113 -10.30 -20.24 1.68
C SER A 113 -10.25 -21.63 1.04
N LYS A 114 -9.06 -22.23 0.94
CA LYS A 114 -8.82 -23.55 0.35
C LYS A 114 -8.95 -24.69 1.38
N LEU A 115 -8.92 -24.38 2.68
CA LEU A 115 -9.18 -25.30 3.79
C LEU A 115 -10.69 -25.55 3.99
#